data_AF-A0A2H3KU07-F1
#
_entry.id   AF-A0A2H3KU07-F1
#
_cell.length_a   1.000
_cell.length_b   1.000
_cell.length_c   1.000
_cell.angle_alpha   90.00
_cell.angle_beta   90.00
_cell.angle_gamma   90.00
#
_symmetry.space_group_name_H-M   'P 1'
#
loop_
_entity.id
_entity.type
_entity.pdbx_description
1 polymer ?
#
loop_
_entity_poly.entity_id
_entity_poly.type
_entity_poly.pdbx_seq_one_letter_code
_entity_poly.pdbx_strand_id
1 'polypeptide(L)'
;MSVPVTTSSSGPSPTVIKGELHCALTGKPISPEHAYWAPPLITTRQLITTFVQTLFTNPGALGEVLLGELPNVPYDPAVCQELGNRRTAEQLKLLVFLLMIAAVLIVPMMLIVW
;
A
#
# COMPACT_ATOMS: atom_id res chain seq x y z
N MET A 1 24.24 -59.50 -16.00
CA MET A 1 24.74 -58.92 -17.26
C MET A 1 24.01 -57.60 -17.50
N SER A 2 24.78 -56.51 -17.64
CA SER A 2 24.48 -55.20 -18.31
C SER A 2 23.23 -54.39 -17.88
N VAL A 3 23.33 -53.43 -16.95
CA VAL A 3 23.67 -51.97 -17.07
C VAL A 3 22.42 -51.07 -17.35
N PRO A 4 22.20 -49.97 -16.58
CA PRO A 4 20.99 -49.14 -16.62
C PRO A 4 21.06 -48.04 -17.70
N VAL A 5 19.91 -47.61 -18.22
CA VAL A 5 19.81 -46.40 -19.05
C VAL A 5 19.10 -45.32 -18.25
N THR A 6 19.91 -44.39 -17.74
CA THR A 6 19.47 -43.07 -17.28
C THR A 6 19.08 -42.26 -18.50
N THR A 7 17.79 -42.08 -18.76
CA THR A 7 17.35 -41.07 -19.74
C THR A 7 17.08 -39.77 -19.00
N SER A 8 18.15 -39.00 -18.82
CA SER A 8 18.09 -37.57 -18.52
C SER A 8 17.42 -36.86 -19.70
N SER A 9 16.09 -36.72 -19.66
CA SER A 9 15.34 -35.90 -20.61
C SER A 9 15.57 -34.43 -20.26
N SER A 10 16.65 -33.86 -20.77
CA SER A 10 16.88 -32.42 -20.87
C SER A 10 15.92 -31.82 -21.91
N GLY A 11 14.66 -31.66 -21.54
CA GLY A 11 13.79 -30.68 -22.17
C GLY A 11 14.15 -29.30 -21.62
N PRO A 12 14.02 -28.20 -22.39
CA PRO A 12 14.10 -26.87 -21.82
C PRO A 12 13.06 -26.79 -20.70
N SER A 13 13.53 -26.68 -19.45
CA SER A 13 12.67 -26.41 -18.30
C SER A 13 11.72 -25.28 -18.71
N PRO A 14 10.40 -25.45 -18.53
CA PRO A 14 9.46 -24.38 -18.84
C PRO A 14 9.97 -23.14 -18.13
N THR A 15 10.31 -22.12 -18.90
CA THR A 15 10.67 -20.82 -18.37
C THR A 15 9.39 -20.28 -17.75
N VAL A 16 9.14 -20.67 -16.49
CA VAL A 16 8.12 -20.03 -15.69
C VAL A 16 8.66 -18.62 -15.53
N ILE A 17 8.12 -17.70 -16.33
CA ILE A 17 8.17 -16.28 -16.02
C ILE A 17 7.30 -16.14 -14.76
N LYS A 18 7.81 -16.62 -13.61
CA LYS A 18 7.29 -16.24 -12.31
C LYS A 18 7.64 -14.77 -12.24
N GLY A 19 6.70 -13.90 -12.61
CA GLY A 19 6.84 -12.47 -12.39
C GLY A 19 7.29 -12.31 -10.95
N GLU A 20 8.53 -11.90 -10.77
CA GLU A 20 9.15 -11.81 -9.46
C GLU A 20 8.33 -10.80 -8.66
N LEU A 21 7.59 -11.27 -7.66
CA LEU A 21 6.79 -10.40 -6.82
C LEU A 21 7.76 -9.62 -5.94
N HIS A 22 7.52 -8.32 -5.80
CA HIS A 22 8.35 -7.48 -4.95
C HIS A 22 7.50 -6.99 -3.79
N CYS A 23 8.05 -7.06 -2.58
CA CYS A 23 7.38 -6.53 -1.40
C CYS A 23 7.10 -5.04 -1.57
N ALA A 24 5.84 -4.63 -1.44
CA ALA A 24 5.42 -3.24 -1.64
C ALA A 24 6.03 -2.27 -0.61
N LEU A 25 6.54 -2.78 0.52
CA LEU A 25 7.18 -1.95 1.55
C LEU A 25 8.70 -1.80 1.35
N THR A 26 9.40 -2.87 0.98
CA THR A 26 10.87 -2.93 0.96
C THR A 26 11.47 -3.05 -0.44
N GLY A 27 10.66 -3.36 -1.45
CA GLY A 27 11.10 -3.63 -2.80
C GLY A 27 11.92 -4.92 -2.94
N LYS A 28 11.99 -5.77 -1.92
CA LYS A 28 12.71 -7.06 -2.00
C LYS A 28 11.90 -8.09 -2.78
N PRO A 29 12.55 -8.97 -3.55
CA PRO A 29 11.86 -10.08 -4.20
C PRO A 29 11.30 -11.04 -3.14
N ILE A 30 10.06 -11.48 -3.35
CA ILE A 30 9.32 -12.39 -2.48
C ILE A 30 8.69 -13.50 -3.32
N SER A 31 8.65 -14.71 -2.75
CA SER A 31 8.02 -15.83 -3.44
C SER A 31 6.49 -15.69 -3.43
N PRO A 32 5.79 -15.95 -4.54
CA PRO A 32 4.34 -15.80 -4.63
C PRO A 32 3.58 -16.57 -3.56
N GLU A 33 4.02 -17.78 -3.27
CA GLU A 33 3.40 -18.68 -2.29
C GLU A 33 3.58 -18.24 -0.83
N HIS A 34 4.51 -17.32 -0.55
CA HIS A 34 4.77 -16.78 0.79
C HIS A 34 4.36 -15.31 0.94
N ALA A 35 3.75 -14.70 -0.09
CA ALA A 35 3.35 -13.30 -0.08
C ALA A 35 2.15 -13.07 0.85
N TYR A 36 2.28 -12.12 1.77
CA TYR A 36 1.16 -11.62 2.57
C TYR A 36 0.43 -10.52 1.80
N TRP A 37 -0.84 -10.75 1.44
CA TRP A 37 -1.65 -9.80 0.67
C TRP A 37 -2.44 -8.90 1.59
N ALA A 38 -2.19 -7.59 1.52
CA ALA A 38 -2.89 -6.61 2.34
C ALA A 38 -3.07 -5.28 1.60
N PRO A 39 -3.94 -4.39 2.10
CA PRO A 39 -4.13 -3.08 1.50
C PRO A 39 -2.83 -2.27 1.49
N PRO A 40 -2.59 -1.48 0.44
CA PRO A 40 -1.37 -0.69 0.30
C PRO A 40 -1.26 0.37 1.40
N LEU A 41 -0.03 0.76 1.72
CA LEU A 41 0.23 1.85 2.65
C LEU A 41 -0.02 3.19 1.94
N ILE A 42 -1.14 3.86 2.27
CA ILE A 42 -1.43 5.22 1.80
C ILE A 42 -0.84 6.20 2.82
N THR A 43 0.05 7.08 2.36
CA THR A 43 0.58 8.15 3.22
C THR A 43 -0.39 9.33 3.31
N THR A 44 -0.30 10.10 4.40
CA THR A 44 -1.12 11.32 4.60
C THR A 44 -0.95 12.29 3.44
N ARG A 45 0.30 12.44 2.96
CA ARG A 45 0.62 13.30 1.81
C ARG A 45 -0.08 12.80 0.55
N GLN A 46 0.00 11.50 0.25
CA GLN A 46 -0.68 10.93 -0.92
C GLN A 46 -2.19 11.15 -0.84
N LEU A 47 -2.80 10.92 0.33
CA LEU A 47 -4.23 11.14 0.51
C LEU A 47 -4.61 12.59 0.21
N ILE A 48 -3.89 13.56 0.79
CA ILE A 48 -4.16 14.99 0.57
C ILE A 48 -3.95 15.36 -0.90
N THR A 49 -2.85 14.93 -1.51
CA THR A 49 -2.57 15.27 -2.92
C THR A 49 -3.61 14.69 -3.85
N THR A 50 -3.99 13.42 -3.65
CA THR A 50 -5.02 12.77 -4.48
C THR A 50 -6.37 13.42 -4.24
N PHE A 51 -6.73 13.73 -2.99
CA PHE A 51 -7.98 14.43 -2.69
C PHE A 51 -8.06 15.80 -3.39
N VAL A 52 -7.03 16.63 -3.23
CA VAL A 52 -6.98 17.97 -3.83
C VAL A 52 -7.00 17.87 -5.35
N GLN A 53 -6.20 16.98 -5.93
CA GLN A 53 -6.15 16.79 -7.38
C GLN A 53 -7.49 16.30 -7.93
N THR A 54 -8.14 15.34 -7.28
CA THR A 54 -9.46 14.83 -7.68
C THR A 54 -10.53 15.91 -7.52
N LEU A 55 -10.52 16.69 -6.43
CA LEU A 55 -11.47 17.78 -6.22
C LEU A 55 -11.44 18.80 -7.36
N PHE A 56 -10.25 19.16 -7.86
CA PHE A 56 -10.11 20.14 -8.94
C PHE A 56 -10.21 19.57 -10.35
N THR A 57 -9.89 18.29 -10.55
CA THR A 57 -9.85 17.68 -11.90
C THR A 57 -11.12 16.88 -12.21
N ASN A 58 -11.68 16.17 -11.23
CA ASN A 58 -12.86 15.33 -11.37
C ASN A 58 -13.59 15.15 -10.02
N PRO A 59 -14.34 16.16 -9.55
CA PRO A 59 -14.97 16.11 -8.23
C PRO A 59 -16.02 14.99 -8.10
N GLY A 60 -16.59 14.53 -9.21
CA GLY A 60 -17.53 13.40 -9.23
C GLY A 60 -16.90 12.07 -8.82
N ALA A 61 -15.58 11.93 -8.94
CA ALA A 61 -14.83 10.72 -8.55
C ALA A 61 -14.35 10.74 -7.08
N LEU A 62 -14.62 11.79 -6.30
CA LEU A 62 -14.16 11.89 -4.91
C LEU A 62 -14.67 10.75 -4.03
N GLY A 63 -15.94 10.36 -4.21
CA GLY A 63 -16.52 9.24 -3.47
C GLY A 63 -15.74 7.95 -3.69
N GLU A 64 -15.46 7.62 -4.96
CA GLU A 64 -14.67 6.44 -5.33
C GLU A 64 -13.25 6.50 -4.80
N VAL A 65 -12.60 7.67 -4.83
CA VAL A 65 -11.24 7.83 -4.31
C VAL A 65 -11.15 7.65 -2.79
N LEU A 66 -12.18 8.06 -2.05
CA LEU A 66 -12.19 7.99 -0.58
C LEU A 66 -12.78 6.70 -0.01
N LEU A 67 -13.73 6.10 -0.73
CA LEU A 67 -14.54 4.96 -0.25
C LEU A 67 -14.31 3.70 -1.10
N GLY A 68 -13.65 3.82 -2.24
CA GLY A 68 -13.33 2.70 -3.11
C GLY A 68 -12.35 1.74 -2.42
N GLU A 69 -12.51 0.46 -2.71
CA GLU A 69 -11.65 -0.57 -2.17
C GLU A 69 -10.32 -0.60 -2.95
N LEU A 70 -9.20 -0.50 -2.24
CA LEU A 70 -7.89 -0.56 -2.87
C LEU A 70 -7.46 -2.02 -3.11
N PRO A 71 -6.89 -2.33 -4.28
CA PRO A 71 -6.39 -3.67 -4.55
C PRO A 71 -5.25 -4.02 -3.59
N ASN A 72 -5.29 -5.22 -3.03
CA ASN A 72 -4.23 -5.72 -2.15
C ASN A 72 -2.90 -5.84 -2.90
N VAL A 73 -1.82 -5.50 -2.19
CA VAL A 73 -0.45 -5.60 -2.69
C VAL A 73 0.35 -6.61 -1.87
N PRO A 74 1.40 -7.21 -2.45
CA PRO A 74 2.13 -8.26 -1.78
C PRO A 74 3.17 -7.68 -0.80
N TYR A 75 3.22 -8.23 0.41
CA TYR A 75 4.18 -7.89 1.46
C TYR A 75 4.95 -9.13 1.92
N ASP A 76 6.15 -8.92 2.44
CA ASP A 76 6.91 -9.94 3.15
C ASP A 76 6.31 -10.15 4.57
N PRO A 77 5.96 -11.37 4.99
CA PRO A 77 5.44 -11.64 6.34
C PRO A 77 6.37 -11.13 7.45
N ALA A 78 7.69 -11.10 7.22
CA ALA A 78 8.67 -10.62 8.19
C ALA A 78 8.55 -9.12 8.49
N VAL A 79 7.88 -8.33 7.64
CA VAL A 79 7.72 -6.89 7.80
C VAL A 79 6.32 -6.46 8.24
N CYS A 80 5.43 -7.39 8.59
CA CYS A 80 4.06 -7.08 9.01
C CYS A 80 4.01 -6.12 10.21
N GLN A 81 4.92 -6.27 11.18
CA GLN A 81 4.97 -5.39 12.35
C GLN A 81 5.43 -3.96 11.98
N GLU A 82 6.42 -3.85 11.10
CA GLU A 82 6.88 -2.57 10.56
C GLU A 82 5.77 -1.87 9.74
N LEU A 83 5.01 -2.64 8.96
CA LEU A 83 3.85 -2.14 8.22
C LEU A 83 2.79 -1.55 9.16
N GLY A 84 2.49 -2.24 10.27
CA GLY A 84 1.59 -1.75 11.30
C GLY A 84 2.07 -0.44 11.93
N ASN A 85 3.34 -0.36 12.31
CA ASN A 85 3.95 0.85 12.88
C ASN A 85 3.86 2.05 11.92
N ARG A 86 4.14 1.84 10.63
CA ARG A 86 4.03 2.89 9.61
C ARG A 86 2.60 3.35 9.38
N ARG A 87 1.62 2.42 9.40
CA ARG A 87 0.20 2.77 9.31
C ARG A 87 -0.22 3.66 10.48
N THR A 88 0.13 3.30 11.71
CA THR A 88 -0.19 4.11 12.89
C THR A 88 0.47 5.49 12.83
N ALA A 89 1.72 5.57 12.35
CA ALA A 89 2.40 6.84 12.17
C ALA A 89 1.71 7.74 11.13
N GLU A 90 1.31 7.18 9.99
CA GLU A 90 0.53 7.92 8.98
C GLU A 90 -0.86 8.33 9.50
N GLN A 91 -1.54 7.46 10.24
CA GLN A 91 -2.83 7.80 10.85
C GLN A 91 -2.70 8.93 11.88
N LEU A 92 -1.65 8.91 12.71
CA LEU A 92 -1.40 9.98 13.67
C LEU A 92 -1.12 11.31 12.97
N LYS A 93 -0.36 11.30 11.86
CA LYS A 93 -0.13 12.50 11.04
C LYS A 93 -1.44 13.06 10.50
N LEU A 94 -2.32 12.20 9.99
CA LEU A 94 -3.64 12.60 9.51
C LEU A 94 -4.51 13.19 10.62
N LEU A 95 -4.52 12.57 11.81
CA LEU A 95 -5.25 13.08 12.97
C LEU A 95 -4.75 14.46 13.39
N VAL A 96 -3.43 14.63 13.54
CA VAL A 96 -2.83 15.92 13.92
C VAL A 96 -3.14 16.99 12.88
N PHE A 97 -3.07 16.65 11.60
CA PHE A 97 -3.44 17.56 10.51
C PHE A 97 -4.91 18.00 10.60
N LEU A 98 -5.83 17.07 10.85
CA LEU A 98 -7.26 17.37 10.99
C LEU A 98 -7.53 18.25 12.23
N LEU A 99 -6.87 17.97 13.36
CA LEU A 99 -6.97 18.79 14.56
C LEU A 99 -6.45 20.21 14.33
N MET A 100 -5.35 20.35 13.57
CA MET A 100 -4.82 21.67 13.21
C MET A 100 -5.82 22.47 12.36
N ILE A 101 -6.46 21.85 11.37
CA ILE A 101 -7.53 22.49 10.59
C ILE A 101 -8.68 22.92 11.51
N ALA A 102 -9.15 22.01 12.38
CA ALA A 102 -10.23 22.32 13.31
C ALA A 102 -9.89 23.48 14.24
N ALA A 103 -8.68 23.51 14.79
CA ALA A 103 -8.21 24.61 15.64
C ALA A 103 -8.18 25.95 14.88
N VAL A 104 -7.67 25.96 13.64
CA VAL A 104 -7.62 27.16 12.79
C VAL A 104 -9.02 27.71 12.48
N LEU A 105 -10.04 26.85 12.35
CA LEU A 105 -11.42 27.29 12.08
C LEU A 105 -12.17 27.72 13.35
N ILE A 106 -12.00 27.00 14.47
CA ILE A 106 -12.79 27.19 15.69
C ILE A 106 -12.23 28.31 16.57
N VAL A 107 -10.91 28.37 16.76
CA VAL A 107 -10.28 29.37 17.64
C VAL A 107 -10.63 30.82 17.25
N PRO A 108 -10.51 31.26 15.98
CA PRO A 108 -10.85 32.65 15.64
C PRO A 108 -12.34 32.95 15.80
N MET A 109 -13.23 31.98 15.52
CA MET A 109 -14.67 32.12 15.80
C MET A 109 -14.92 32.39 17.28
N MET A 110 -14.28 31.63 18.16
CA MET A 110 -14.38 31.83 19.61
C MET A 110 -13.83 33.20 20.05
N LEU A 111 -12.74 33.66 19.45
CA LEU A 111 -12.14 34.98 19.75
C LEU A 111 -12.95 36.17 19.25
N ILE A 112 -13.74 36.00 18.17
CA ILE A 112 -14.59 37.06 17.61
C ILE A 112 -15.94 37.16 18.36
N VAL A 113 -16.46 36.02 18.83
CA VAL A 113 -17.73 35.95 19.57
C VAL A 113 -17.63 36.48 21.00
N TRP A 114 -16.42 36.50 21.56
CA TRP A 114 -16.13 36.94 22.92
C TRP A 114 -15.62 38.39 22.96
#